data_AF-A0A821W349-F1
#
_entry.id   AF-A0A821W349-F1
#
_cell.length_a   1.000
_cell.length_b   1.000
_cell.length_c   1.000
_cell.angle_alpha   90.00
_cell.angle_beta   90.00
_cell.angle_gamma   90.00
#
_symmetry.space_group_name_H-M   'P 1'
#
loop_
_entity.id
_entity.type
_entity.pdbx_description
1 polymer ?
#
loop_
_entity_poly.entity_id
_entity_poly.type
_entity_poly.pdbx_seq_one_letter_code
_entity_poly.pdbx_strand_id
1 'polypeptide(L)' 'TTTETTTTETTTETTTTETTTETTTTETTTETTTTETTTETTTTETTT' A
#
# COMPACT_ATOMS: atom_id res chain seq x y z
N THR A 1 -37.12 11.52 -3.15
CA THR A 1 -35.93 12.25 -2.67
C THR A 1 -34.69 11.45 -3.04
N THR A 2 -33.59 12.11 -3.38
CA THR A 2 -32.32 11.44 -3.68
C THR A 2 -31.39 11.52 -2.47
N THR A 3 -30.75 10.41 -2.12
CA THR A 3 -29.70 10.34 -1.11
C THR A 3 -28.39 9.95 -1.78
N GLU A 4 -27.34 10.72 -1.54
CA GLU A 4 -25.97 10.41 -1.97
C GLU A 4 -25.15 9.95 -0.77
N THR A 5 -24.39 8.87 -0.93
CA THR A 5 -23.43 8.37 0.05
C THR A 5 -22.06 8.26 -0.60
N THR A 6 -21.07 8.91 0.00
CA THR A 6 -19.67 8.82 -0.44
C THR A 6 -18.85 8.12 0.64
N THR A 7 -18.08 7.12 0.24
CA THR A 7 -17.15 6.38 1.09
C THR A 7 -15.75 6.50 0.50
N THR A 8 -14.77 6.74 1.37
CA THR A 8 -13.35 6.71 1.01
C THR A 8 -12.67 5.61 1.81
N GLU A 9 -11.98 4.72 1.12
CA GLU A 9 -11.14 3.69 1.72
C GLU A 9 -9.67 4.00 1.40
N THR A 10 -8.80 3.86 2.40
CA THR A 10 -7.36 3.97 2.23
C THR A 10 -6.72 2.69 2.71
N THR A 11 -5.89 2.10 1.85
CA THR A 11 -5.10 0.91 2.17
C THR A 11 -3.62 1.26 2.07
N THR A 12 -2.82 0.67 2.96
CA THR A 12 -1.37 0.82 2.98
C THR A 12 -0.75 -0.56 2.96
N GLU A 13 0.14 -0.81 2.00
CA GLU A 13 0.89 -2.04 1.87
C GLU A 13 2.38 -1.74 2.04
N THR A 14 3.07 -2.55 2.85
CA THR A 14 4.51 -2.44 3.06
C THR A 14 5.17 -3.74 2.63
N THR A 15 6.09 -3.65 1.68
CA THR A 15 6.92 -4.76 1.22
C THR A 15 8.36 -4.51 1.64
N THR A 16 8.93 -5.47 2.37
CA THR A 16 10.35 -5.48 2.76
C THR A 16 11.07 -6.60 2.02
N THR A 17 12.16 -6.25 1.34
CA THR A 17 13.06 -7.19 0.69
C THR A 17 14.43 -7.07 1.34
N GLU A 18 14.93 -8.19 1.89
CA GLU A 18 16.27 -8.29 2.45
C GLU A 18 17.12 -9.20 1.56
N THR A 19 18.32 -8.75 1.21
CA THR A 19 19.35 -9.56 0.55
C THR A 19 20.60 -9.55 1.41
N THR A 20 21.06 -10.74 1.81
CA THR A 20 22.31 -10.93 2.54
C THR A 20 23.30 -11.67 1.65
N THR A 21 24.49 -11.09 1.45
CA THR A 21 25.59 -11.74 0.72
C THR A 21 26.78 -11.85 1.65
N GLU A 22 26.93 -13.00 2.31
CA GLU A 22 28.11 -13.33 3.09
C GLU A 22 29.26 -13.70 2.16
N THR A 23 30.38 -13.04 2.34
CA THR A 23 31.60 -13.38 1.65
C THR A 23 32.69 -13.31 2.68
N THR A 24 33.33 -14.44 2.94
CA THR A 24 34.65 -14.49 3.61
C THR A 24 35.75 -13.74 2.82
N THR A 25 35.37 -12.93 1.82
CA THR A 25 36.05 -11.77 1.23
C THR A 25 35.02 -10.69 0.76
N THR A 26 34.48 -9.87 1.67
CA THR A 26 33.52 -8.74 1.44
C THR A 26 32.02 -9.06 1.51
N GLU A 27 31.42 -8.99 2.69
CA GLU A 27 29.97 -9.13 2.88
C GLU A 27 29.22 -7.84 2.47
N THR A 28 28.14 -7.99 1.70
CA THR A 28 27.20 -6.89 1.39
C THR A 28 25.78 -7.31 1.75
N THR A 29 25.14 -6.54 2.62
CA THR A 29 23.72 -6.65 2.95
C THR A 29 22.96 -5.47 2.33
N THR A 30 21.79 -5.71 1.76
CA THR A 30 20.90 -4.67 1.24
C THR A 30 19.48 -4.96 1.70
N GLU A 31 18.92 -4.03 2.46
CA GLU A 31 17.52 -4.02 2.85
C GLU A 31 16.81 -2.91 2.04
N THR A 32 15.68 -3.25 1.43
CA THR A 32 14.81 -2.29 0.74
C THR A 32 13.40 -2.44 1.29
N THR A 33 12.87 -1.35 1.83
CA THR A 33 11.47 -1.25 2.25
C THR A 33 10.74 -0.29 1.32
N THR A 34 9.64 -0.77 0.73
CA THR A 34 8.73 0.02 -0.10
C THR A 34 7.36 0.04 0.56
N THR A 35 6.78 1.24 0.69
CA THR A 35 5.42 1.41 1.18
C THR A 35 4.60 2.05 0.07
N GLU A 36 3.48 1.41 -0.28
CA GLU A 36 2.49 1.94 -1.21
C GLU A 36 1.21 2.27 -0.44
N THR A 37 0.62 3.42 -0.75
CA THR A 37 -0.67 3.83 -0.21
C THR A 37 -1.61 4.07 -1.38
N THR A 38 -2.75 3.40 -1.35
CA THR A 38 -3.82 3.57 -2.34
C THR A 38 -5.07 4.10 -1.64
N THR A 39 -5.72 5.06 -2.29
CA THR A 39 -6.98 5.63 -1.81
C THR A 39 -8.03 5.46 -2.89
N GLU A 40 -9.17 4.88 -2.53
CA GLU A 40 -10.32 4.69 -3.41
C GLU A 40 -11.52 5.44 -2.84
N THR A 41 -12.22 6.17 -3.71
CA THR A 41 -13.47 6.87 -3.37
C THR A 41 -14.60 6.30 -4.20
N THR A 42 -15.65 5.84 -3.52
CA THR A 42 -16.88 5.35 -4.13
C THR A 42 -18.05 6.24 -3.71
N THR A 43 -18.80 6.72 -4.71
CA THR A 43 -20.04 7.48 -4.51
C THR A 43 -21.22 6.66 -5.03
N THR A 44 -22.25 6.50 -4.20
CA THR A 44 -23.49 5.82 -4.55
C THR A 44 -24.67 6.77 -4.37
N GLU A 45 -25.52 6.86 -5.38
CA GLU A 45 -26.77 7.61 -5.35
C GLU A 45 -27.96 6.65 -5.28
N THR A 46 -28.96 6.95 -4.43
CA THR A 46 -30.21 6.18 -4.35
C THR A 46 -31.41 7.12 -4.39
N THR A 47 -32.36 6.85 -5.29
CA THR A 47 -33.62 7.57 -5.38
C THR A 47 -34.72 6.80 -4.64
N THR A 48 -35.49 7.48 -3.78
CA THR A 48 -36.63 6.95 -3.02
C THR A 48 -37.91 7.74 -3.29
#